data_AF-A0A9D1DDF4-F1
#
_entry.id   AF-A0A9D1DDF4-F1
#
_cell.length_a   1.000
_cell.length_b   1.000
_cell.length_c   1.000
_cell.angle_alpha   90.00
_cell.angle_beta   90.00
_cell.angle_gamma   90.00
#
_symmetry.space_group_name_H-M   'P 1'
#
loop_
_entity.id
_entity.type
_entity.pdbx_description
1 polymer ?
#
loop_
_entity_poly.entity_id
_entity_poly.type
_entity_poly.pdbx_seq_one_letter_code
_entity_poly.pdbx_strand_id
1 'polypeptide(L)'
;ILDPETAAKVTGKRFHFYKGLGAKLERAVINFYLDTHTSRGYTEVLPPYMVNRASMTGTGQLPKFEEDAFSIKNEGFDYFLIPTAEVPVTNMYRDDILDGKDLPIKYCAYSACFRAEAGSAGRDTRGLIRQHQFNKVELVKFARPENSYEELESLTHDAEYCLQQLGLPYRVVTLCSGDLGFSSAKTYDIEVWLPSYNAYKEISSCSNFEDYQARRANIKFRDNPKEKPRLVHTLNGSGLAVGRTVAAILENYQNEDGSVTVPEVLRKYMGCDVIK
;
A
#
# COMPACT_ATOMS: atom_id res chain seq x y z
N ILE A 1 17.50 -11.81 -12.40
CA ILE A 1 16.13 -11.85 -11.83
C ILE A 1 15.28 -10.61 -12.16
N LEU A 2 15.88 -9.42 -12.33
CA LEU A 2 15.21 -8.19 -12.78
C LEU A 2 15.76 -7.79 -14.17
N ASP A 3 14.89 -7.30 -15.06
CA ASP A 3 15.23 -6.93 -16.44
C ASP A 3 14.60 -5.56 -16.80
N PRO A 4 15.29 -4.45 -16.46
CA PRO A 4 14.85 -3.10 -16.81
C PRO A 4 15.00 -2.77 -18.30
N GLU A 5 15.93 -3.41 -19.02
CA GLU A 5 16.19 -3.14 -20.43
C GLU A 5 15.01 -3.59 -21.30
N THR A 6 14.51 -4.80 -21.07
CA THR A 6 13.30 -5.29 -21.75
C THR A 6 12.09 -4.43 -21.38
N ALA A 7 11.98 -3.98 -20.13
CA ALA A 7 10.88 -3.12 -19.71
C ALA A 7 10.93 -1.73 -20.38
N ALA A 8 12.12 -1.14 -20.49
CA ALA A 8 12.34 0.11 -21.22
C ALA A 8 11.94 0.00 -22.69
N LYS A 9 12.19 -1.14 -23.32
CA LYS A 9 11.79 -1.42 -24.70
C LYS A 9 10.28 -1.61 -24.87
N VAL A 10 9.63 -2.33 -23.93
CA VAL A 10 8.20 -2.71 -24.04
C VAL A 10 7.27 -1.59 -23.58
N THR A 11 7.65 -0.84 -22.53
CA THR A 11 6.78 0.14 -21.87
C THR A 11 7.45 1.49 -21.71
N GLY A 12 8.70 1.52 -21.22
CA GLY A 12 9.44 2.75 -20.95
C GLY A 12 10.23 2.70 -19.65
N LYS A 13 10.78 3.84 -19.23
CA LYS A 13 11.53 3.96 -17.96
C LYS A 13 10.60 3.71 -16.76
N ARG A 14 11.17 3.39 -15.60
CA ARG A 14 10.44 3.12 -14.33
C ARG A 14 9.47 1.93 -14.40
N PHE A 15 9.84 0.92 -15.17
CA PHE A 15 9.24 -0.41 -15.20
C PHE A 15 10.33 -1.49 -15.13
N HIS A 16 9.98 -2.69 -14.67
CA HIS A 16 10.88 -3.85 -14.64
C HIS A 16 10.13 -5.12 -15.02
N PHE A 17 10.78 -6.01 -15.77
CA PHE A 17 10.38 -7.41 -15.83
C PHE A 17 11.04 -8.18 -14.68
N TYR A 18 10.26 -8.96 -13.95
CA TYR A 18 10.76 -9.96 -13.02
C TYR A 18 10.81 -11.31 -13.72
N LYS A 19 11.89 -12.08 -13.54
CA LYS A 19 12.09 -13.39 -14.19
C LYS A 19 12.52 -14.45 -13.19
N GLY A 20 12.06 -15.68 -13.41
CA GLY A 20 12.44 -16.85 -12.60
C GLY A 20 12.20 -16.62 -11.11
N LEU A 21 13.25 -16.83 -10.30
CA LEU A 21 13.18 -16.68 -8.84
C LEU A 21 12.86 -15.26 -8.38
N GLY A 22 13.14 -14.21 -9.17
CA GLY A 22 12.72 -12.85 -8.84
C GLY A 22 11.21 -12.68 -8.88
N ALA A 23 10.56 -13.21 -9.92
CA ALA A 23 9.10 -13.20 -10.02
C ALA A 23 8.46 -14.08 -8.94
N LYS A 24 9.11 -15.19 -8.57
CA LYS A 24 8.68 -16.04 -7.47
C LYS A 24 8.79 -15.31 -6.12
N LEU A 25 9.85 -14.54 -5.90
CA LEU A 25 10.05 -13.74 -4.68
C LEU A 25 8.98 -12.65 -4.54
N GLU A 26 8.69 -11.90 -5.60
CA GLU A 26 7.61 -10.90 -5.60
C GLU A 26 6.27 -11.53 -5.16
N ARG A 27 5.91 -12.67 -5.78
CA ARG A 27 4.68 -13.40 -5.42
C ARG A 27 4.72 -13.98 -4.00
N ALA A 28 5.88 -14.49 -3.55
CA ALA A 28 6.05 -15.01 -2.21
C ALA A 28 5.81 -13.93 -1.15
N VAL A 29 6.31 -12.71 -1.39
CA VAL A 29 6.08 -11.56 -0.51
C VAL A 29 4.60 -11.17 -0.49
N ILE A 30 3.93 -11.11 -1.65
CA ILE A 30 2.48 -10.83 -1.72
C ILE A 30 1.70 -11.83 -0.85
N ASN A 31 1.92 -13.13 -1.06
CA ASN A 31 1.20 -14.18 -0.35
C ASN A 31 1.51 -14.15 1.16
N PHE A 32 2.77 -13.93 1.53
CA PHE A 32 3.16 -13.80 2.93
C PHE A 32 2.42 -12.65 3.62
N TYR A 33 2.30 -11.48 2.98
CA TYR A 33 1.58 -10.34 3.53
C TYR A 33 0.08 -10.62 3.68
N LEU A 34 -0.57 -11.15 2.65
CA LEU A 34 -2.00 -11.49 2.71
C LEU A 34 -2.29 -12.53 3.81
N ASP A 35 -1.52 -13.62 3.86
CA ASP A 35 -1.67 -14.65 4.89
C ASP A 35 -1.42 -14.08 6.30
N THR A 36 -0.44 -13.18 6.44
CA THR A 36 -0.14 -12.55 7.72
C THR A 36 -1.31 -11.69 8.19
N HIS A 37 -1.84 -10.81 7.35
CA HIS A 37 -2.90 -9.88 7.75
C HIS A 37 -4.25 -10.59 7.95
N THR A 38 -4.57 -11.57 7.12
CA THR A 38 -5.78 -12.38 7.32
C THR A 38 -5.74 -13.15 8.63
N SER A 39 -4.58 -13.71 9.02
CA SER A 39 -4.40 -14.34 10.33
C SER A 39 -4.54 -13.38 11.51
N ARG A 40 -4.42 -12.07 11.25
CA ARG A 40 -4.53 -10.97 12.24
C ARG A 40 -5.87 -10.25 12.20
N GLY A 41 -6.89 -10.86 11.58
CA GLY A 41 -8.27 -10.39 11.62
C GLY A 41 -8.66 -9.39 10.54
N TYR A 42 -7.84 -9.21 9.50
CA TYR A 42 -8.27 -8.50 8.30
C TYR A 42 -9.07 -9.44 7.39
N THR A 43 -10.11 -8.92 6.76
CA THR A 43 -10.80 -9.62 5.67
C THR A 43 -10.07 -9.37 4.36
N GLU A 44 -9.71 -10.41 3.63
CA GLU A 44 -9.10 -10.24 2.31
C GLU A 44 -10.14 -9.87 1.26
N VAL A 45 -9.84 -8.87 0.43
CA VAL A 45 -10.65 -8.48 -0.73
C VAL A 45 -9.77 -8.28 -1.96
N LEU A 46 -10.32 -8.60 -3.14
CA LEU A 46 -9.67 -8.37 -4.44
C LEU A 46 -10.43 -7.26 -5.20
N PRO A 47 -9.96 -6.00 -5.12
CA PRO A 47 -10.68 -4.88 -5.72
C PRO A 47 -10.45 -4.76 -7.24
N PRO A 48 -11.34 -4.07 -7.99
CA PRO A 48 -11.05 -3.63 -9.34
C PRO A 48 -9.86 -2.66 -9.38
N TYR A 49 -9.03 -2.75 -10.43
CA TYR A 49 -7.88 -1.85 -10.61
C TYR A 49 -8.20 -0.60 -11.44
N MET A 50 -9.44 -0.49 -11.90
CA MET A 50 -10.00 0.69 -12.53
C MET A 50 -11.16 1.20 -11.70
N VAL A 51 -11.21 2.50 -11.46
CA VAL A 51 -12.24 3.14 -10.65
C VAL A 51 -12.78 4.38 -11.36
N ASN A 52 -14.04 4.72 -11.06
CA ASN A 52 -14.63 5.98 -11.54
C ASN A 52 -14.09 7.19 -10.78
N ARG A 53 -14.32 8.37 -11.37
CA ARG A 53 -13.99 9.67 -10.78
C ARG A 53 -14.53 9.86 -9.38
N ALA A 54 -15.76 9.41 -9.11
CA ALA A 54 -16.36 9.55 -7.78
C ALA A 54 -15.52 8.84 -6.70
N SER A 55 -14.95 7.68 -7.01
CA SER A 55 -14.08 6.96 -6.07
C SER A 55 -12.77 7.70 -5.81
N MET A 56 -12.14 8.19 -6.87
CA MET A 56 -10.91 9.00 -6.76
C MET A 56 -11.13 10.33 -6.01
N THR A 57 -12.33 10.92 -6.13
CA THR A 57 -12.72 12.12 -5.36
C THR A 57 -12.97 11.79 -3.88
N GLY A 58 -13.59 10.63 -3.60
CA GLY A 58 -13.91 10.17 -2.25
C GLY A 58 -12.67 10.04 -1.36
N THR A 59 -11.58 9.48 -1.90
CA THR A 59 -10.31 9.28 -1.17
C THR A 59 -9.33 10.45 -1.28
N GLY A 60 -9.67 11.50 -2.04
CA GLY A 60 -8.95 12.77 -2.08
C GLY A 60 -7.85 12.87 -3.14
N GLN A 61 -7.72 11.88 -4.04
CA GLN A 61 -6.83 11.97 -5.20
C GLN A 61 -7.32 13.07 -6.15
N LEU A 62 -8.63 13.18 -6.35
CA LEU A 62 -9.23 14.22 -7.19
C LEU A 62 -9.86 15.36 -6.36
N PRO A 63 -9.83 16.61 -6.89
CA PRO A 63 -9.29 17.02 -8.20
C PRO A 63 -7.78 17.35 -8.19
N LYS A 64 -7.14 17.41 -7.02
CA LYS A 64 -5.80 18.00 -6.85
C LYS A 64 -4.68 17.23 -7.57
N PHE A 65 -4.76 15.90 -7.59
CA PHE A 65 -3.71 15.01 -8.10
C PHE A 65 -4.15 14.28 -9.37
N GLU A 66 -5.00 14.90 -10.19
CA GLU A 66 -5.45 14.29 -11.45
C GLU A 66 -4.29 14.01 -12.41
N GLU A 67 -3.29 14.91 -12.46
CA GLU A 67 -2.09 14.75 -13.28
C GLU A 67 -1.19 13.58 -12.84
N ASP A 68 -1.30 13.15 -11.58
CA ASP A 68 -0.55 12.00 -11.05
C ASP A 68 -1.25 10.66 -11.32
N ALA A 69 -2.51 10.69 -11.79
CA ALA A 69 -3.30 9.51 -12.09
C ALA A 69 -3.22 9.13 -13.58
N PHE A 70 -3.15 7.83 -13.87
CA PHE A 70 -3.34 7.34 -15.23
C PHE A 70 -4.84 7.21 -15.55
N SER A 71 -5.34 8.05 -16.45
CA SER A 71 -6.70 7.95 -16.98
C SER A 71 -6.80 6.99 -18.17
N ILE A 72 -7.93 6.29 -18.27
CA ILE A 72 -8.20 5.36 -19.37
C ILE A 72 -8.78 6.15 -20.55
N LYS A 73 -8.10 6.09 -21.70
CA LYS A 73 -8.59 6.68 -22.95
C LYS A 73 -9.47 5.68 -23.69
N ASN A 74 -10.72 5.58 -23.29
CA ASN A 74 -11.75 4.78 -23.98
C ASN A 74 -13.07 5.58 -24.03
N GLU A 75 -13.69 5.67 -25.22
CA GLU A 75 -14.90 6.47 -25.41
C GLU A 75 -16.03 6.02 -24.47
N GLY A 76 -16.64 6.98 -23.77
CA GLY A 76 -17.71 6.72 -22.81
C GLY A 76 -17.26 6.26 -21.42
N PHE A 77 -15.95 6.10 -21.15
CA PHE A 77 -15.43 5.67 -19.86
C PHE A 77 -14.57 6.76 -19.19
N ASP A 78 -15.04 7.30 -18.05
CA ASP A 78 -14.26 8.18 -17.17
C ASP A 78 -13.67 7.37 -16.00
N TYR A 79 -12.69 6.53 -16.34
CA TYR A 79 -12.01 5.63 -15.40
C TYR A 79 -10.53 5.95 -15.25
N PHE A 80 -10.02 5.62 -14.07
CA PHE A 80 -8.62 5.80 -13.67
C PHE A 80 -8.06 4.47 -13.21
N LEU A 81 -6.79 4.21 -13.51
CA LEU A 81 -6.04 3.16 -12.84
C LEU A 81 -5.77 3.59 -11.39
N ILE A 82 -5.93 2.66 -10.45
CA ILE A 82 -5.80 2.96 -9.02
C ILE A 82 -4.32 3.22 -8.65
N PRO A 83 -4.02 4.28 -7.88
CA PRO A 83 -2.66 4.51 -7.35
C PRO A 83 -2.37 3.69 -6.08
N THR A 84 -3.39 3.04 -5.53
CA THR A 84 -3.38 2.18 -4.34
C THR A 84 -4.73 1.47 -4.18
N ALA A 85 -4.75 0.27 -3.60
CA ALA A 85 -5.99 -0.44 -3.24
C ALA A 85 -6.85 0.30 -2.20
N GLU A 86 -6.29 1.28 -1.48
CA GLU A 86 -7.06 2.21 -0.63
C GLU A 86 -8.26 2.81 -1.39
N VAL A 87 -8.06 3.26 -2.63
CA VAL A 87 -9.10 3.96 -3.39
C VAL A 87 -10.37 3.10 -3.54
N PRO A 88 -10.31 1.90 -4.13
CA PRO A 88 -11.50 1.06 -4.26
C PRO A 88 -11.99 0.51 -2.92
N VAL A 89 -11.10 0.13 -2.00
CA VAL A 89 -11.50 -0.51 -0.73
C VAL A 89 -12.22 0.48 0.19
N THR A 90 -11.73 1.72 0.32
CA THR A 90 -12.43 2.76 1.08
C THR A 90 -13.82 3.07 0.48
N ASN A 91 -13.92 3.04 -0.85
CA ASN A 91 -15.18 3.32 -1.56
C ASN A 91 -16.16 2.14 -1.62
N MET A 92 -15.82 0.97 -1.07
CA MET A 92 -16.79 -0.15 -0.96
C MET A 92 -18.08 0.26 -0.23
N TYR A 93 -17.95 1.21 0.71
CA TYR A 93 -19.06 1.72 1.52
C TYR A 93 -19.46 3.16 1.18
N ARG A 94 -19.13 3.64 -0.02
CA ARG A 94 -19.55 4.98 -0.44
C ARG A 94 -21.08 5.06 -0.41
N ASP A 95 -21.60 6.13 0.20
CA ASP A 95 -23.02 6.39 0.43
C ASP A 95 -23.75 5.44 1.40
N ASP A 96 -23.02 4.57 2.11
CA ASP A 96 -23.60 3.64 3.07
C ASP A 96 -23.70 4.19 4.50
N ILE A 97 -24.65 3.64 5.26
CA ILE A 97 -24.73 3.77 6.71
C ILE A 97 -24.46 2.40 7.33
N LEU A 98 -23.26 2.24 7.88
CA LEU A 98 -22.78 1.03 8.53
C LEU A 98 -23.44 0.82 9.89
N ASP A 99 -23.52 -0.44 10.32
CA ASP A 99 -23.91 -0.80 11.68
C ASP A 99 -22.71 -0.57 12.61
N GLY A 100 -22.88 0.25 13.65
CA GLY A 100 -21.80 0.56 14.59
C GLY A 100 -21.23 -0.68 15.28
N LYS A 101 -22.01 -1.77 15.41
CA LYS A 101 -21.53 -3.03 16.01
C LYS A 101 -20.46 -3.74 15.18
N ASP A 102 -20.39 -3.44 13.88
CA ASP A 102 -19.44 -4.06 12.95
C ASP A 102 -18.09 -3.31 12.95
N LEU A 103 -18.02 -2.13 13.58
CA LEU A 103 -16.79 -1.34 13.68
C LEU A 103 -15.90 -1.82 14.85
N PRO A 104 -14.56 -1.92 14.66
CA PRO A 104 -13.82 -1.55 13.44
C PRO A 104 -13.89 -2.64 12.35
N ILE A 105 -14.14 -2.21 11.10
CA ILE A 105 -14.05 -3.09 9.92
C ILE A 105 -12.63 -3.00 9.37
N LYS A 106 -12.01 -4.15 9.08
CA LYS A 106 -10.60 -4.27 8.66
C LYS A 106 -10.49 -5.07 7.37
N TYR A 107 -9.89 -4.46 6.35
CA TYR A 107 -9.64 -5.10 5.05
C TYR A 107 -8.16 -5.11 4.69
N CYS A 108 -7.70 -6.21 4.09
CA CYS A 108 -6.43 -6.27 3.40
C CYS A 108 -6.64 -6.58 1.91
N ALA A 109 -5.87 -5.94 1.03
CA ALA A 109 -6.05 -6.11 -0.40
C ALA A 109 -4.72 -6.01 -1.14
N TYR A 110 -4.41 -7.00 -1.97
CA TYR A 110 -3.37 -6.87 -2.97
C TYR A 110 -3.88 -6.10 -4.19
N SER A 111 -3.07 -5.19 -4.72
CA SER A 111 -3.25 -4.67 -6.08
C SER A 111 -1.94 -4.29 -6.74
N ALA A 112 -1.96 -4.27 -8.07
CA ALA A 112 -1.05 -3.39 -8.82
C ALA A 112 -1.47 -1.93 -8.58
N CYS A 113 -0.49 -1.06 -8.43
CA CYS A 113 -0.65 0.36 -8.15
C CYS A 113 0.01 1.16 -9.27
N PHE A 114 -0.67 2.18 -9.78
CA PHE A 114 -0.24 2.96 -10.94
C PHE A 114 -0.10 4.45 -10.59
N ARG A 115 1.09 5.02 -10.77
CA ARG A 115 1.37 6.43 -10.47
C ARG A 115 2.19 7.07 -11.59
N ALA A 116 1.77 8.25 -12.06
CA ALA A 116 2.52 8.97 -13.08
C ALA A 116 3.85 9.51 -12.55
N GLU A 117 4.01 9.63 -11.22
CA GLU A 117 5.23 10.11 -10.56
C GLU A 117 5.68 11.47 -11.14
N ALA A 118 4.72 12.37 -11.40
CA ALA A 118 4.99 13.68 -11.95
C ALA A 118 5.86 14.49 -10.97
N GLY A 119 6.81 15.26 -11.48
CA GLY A 119 7.74 16.04 -10.63
C GLY A 119 8.89 15.24 -9.99
N SER A 120 8.98 13.92 -10.19
CA SER A 120 10.08 13.09 -9.66
C SER A 120 11.34 13.03 -10.55
N ALA A 121 11.49 13.96 -11.50
CA ALA A 121 12.57 13.94 -12.49
C ALA A 121 13.95 13.86 -11.81
N GLY A 122 14.74 12.85 -12.17
CA GLY A 122 16.10 12.65 -11.66
C GLY A 122 16.22 11.96 -10.29
N ARG A 123 15.11 11.78 -9.54
CA ARG A 123 15.12 11.06 -8.25
C ARG A 123 14.81 9.57 -8.43
N ASP A 124 15.55 8.71 -7.72
CA ASP A 124 15.37 7.25 -7.68
C ASP A 124 15.14 6.65 -9.09
N THR A 125 16.06 6.93 -10.01
CA THR A 125 15.92 6.57 -11.42
C THR A 125 16.32 5.12 -11.72
N ARG A 126 16.94 4.43 -10.75
CA ARG A 126 17.39 3.04 -10.84
C ARG A 126 16.74 2.20 -9.74
N GLY A 127 16.51 0.92 -10.02
CA GLY A 127 15.97 -0.04 -9.05
C GLY A 127 14.46 0.06 -8.86
N LEU A 128 13.97 -0.58 -7.79
CA LEU A 128 12.55 -0.84 -7.56
C LEU A 128 11.83 0.19 -6.66
N ILE A 129 12.55 1.17 -6.13
CA ILE A 129 12.04 2.09 -5.10
C ILE A 129 10.95 3.03 -5.64
N ARG A 130 11.07 3.47 -6.90
CA ARG A 130 10.13 4.38 -7.55
C ARG A 130 9.80 3.92 -8.97
N GLN A 131 8.60 3.39 -9.16
CA GLN A 131 8.12 2.80 -10.41
C GLN A 131 6.75 3.37 -10.78
N HIS A 132 6.41 3.39 -12.07
CA HIS A 132 5.06 3.76 -12.50
C HIS A 132 4.02 2.68 -12.16
N GLN A 133 4.45 1.42 -12.14
CA GLN A 133 3.67 0.29 -11.67
C GLN A 133 4.43 -0.45 -10.57
N PHE A 134 3.79 -0.68 -9.44
CA PHE A 134 4.33 -1.49 -8.35
C PHE A 134 3.22 -2.26 -7.65
N ASN A 135 3.58 -3.32 -6.94
CA ASN A 135 2.65 -4.15 -6.19
C ASN A 135 2.62 -3.72 -4.72
N LYS A 136 1.43 -3.78 -4.12
CA LYS A 136 1.24 -3.45 -2.70
C LYS A 136 0.13 -4.31 -2.10
N VAL A 137 0.33 -4.71 -0.85
CA VAL A 137 -0.78 -5.15 0.02
C VAL A 137 -1.17 -3.96 0.87
N GLU A 138 -2.40 -3.50 0.73
CA GLU A 138 -2.95 -2.38 1.49
C GLU A 138 -3.76 -2.89 2.66
N LEU A 139 -3.68 -2.17 3.79
CA LEU A 139 -4.55 -2.31 4.94
C LEU A 139 -5.49 -1.11 4.99
N VAL A 140 -6.78 -1.34 5.15
CA VAL A 140 -7.80 -0.29 5.28
C VAL A 140 -8.66 -0.59 6.50
N LYS A 141 -8.92 0.43 7.31
CA LYS A 141 -9.81 0.33 8.46
C LYS A 141 -10.90 1.40 8.42
N PHE A 142 -12.10 1.01 8.82
CA PHE A 142 -13.20 1.92 9.15
C PHE A 142 -13.41 1.83 10.65
N ALA A 143 -13.27 2.95 11.35
CA ALA A 143 -13.27 3.01 12.80
C ALA A 143 -14.31 4.00 13.32
N ARG A 144 -14.68 3.82 14.58
CA ARG A 144 -15.38 4.87 15.34
C ARG A 144 -14.44 6.07 15.53
N PRO A 145 -14.95 7.31 15.48
CA PRO A 145 -14.14 8.50 15.72
C PRO A 145 -13.33 8.44 17.02
N GLU A 146 -13.96 7.98 18.09
CA GLU A 146 -13.36 7.83 19.42
C GLU A 146 -12.20 6.83 19.51
N ASN A 147 -12.06 5.89 18.57
CA ASN A 147 -11.02 4.86 18.58
C ASN A 147 -10.00 5.03 17.44
N SER A 148 -10.16 6.01 16.54
CA SER A 148 -9.37 6.03 15.30
C SER A 148 -7.86 6.16 15.53
N TYR A 149 -7.42 6.89 16.55
CA TYR A 149 -5.99 7.03 16.84
C TYR A 149 -5.39 5.74 17.43
N GLU A 150 -6.16 4.97 18.21
CA GLU A 150 -5.75 3.64 18.66
C GLU A 150 -5.68 2.65 17.48
N GLU A 151 -6.62 2.77 16.54
CA GLU A 151 -6.59 2.00 15.29
C GLU A 151 -5.39 2.35 14.41
N LEU A 152 -4.87 3.59 14.47
CA LEU A 152 -3.65 4.01 13.78
C LEU A 152 -2.40 3.36 14.39
N GLU A 153 -2.30 3.31 15.72
CA GLU A 153 -1.17 2.65 16.39
C GLU A 153 -1.15 1.15 16.05
N SER A 154 -2.31 0.48 16.13
CA SER A 154 -2.40 -0.95 15.76
C SER A 154 -2.16 -1.20 14.27
N LEU A 155 -2.61 -0.31 13.38
CA LEU A 155 -2.35 -0.39 11.94
C LEU A 155 -0.85 -0.28 11.63
N THR A 156 -0.15 0.65 12.27
CA THR A 156 1.30 0.81 12.14
C THR A 156 2.01 -0.46 12.61
N HIS A 157 1.59 -1.00 13.77
CA HIS A 157 2.15 -2.24 14.30
C HIS A 157 1.91 -3.45 13.39
N ASP A 158 0.74 -3.56 12.74
CA ASP A 158 0.45 -4.61 11.77
C ASP A 158 1.41 -4.56 10.57
N ALA A 159 1.76 -3.37 10.09
CA ALA A 159 2.75 -3.19 9.03
C ALA A 159 4.18 -3.50 9.51
N GLU A 160 4.57 -3.01 10.70
CA GLU A 160 5.88 -3.31 11.31
C GLU A 160 6.10 -4.81 11.51
N TYR A 161 5.07 -5.55 11.91
CA TYR A 161 5.14 -6.98 12.16
C TYR A 161 5.67 -7.75 10.94
N CYS A 162 5.28 -7.36 9.72
CA CYS A 162 5.80 -7.96 8.49
C CYS A 162 7.32 -7.78 8.35
N LEU A 163 7.88 -6.61 8.67
CA LEU A 163 9.33 -6.37 8.64
C LEU A 163 10.06 -7.16 9.72
N GLN A 164 9.48 -7.24 10.91
CA GLN A 164 10.04 -8.02 12.03
C GLN A 164 10.13 -9.51 11.68
N GLN A 165 9.08 -10.08 11.10
CA GLN A 165 9.07 -11.48 10.63
C GLN A 165 10.07 -11.72 9.48
N LEU A 166 10.27 -10.72 8.62
CA LEU A 166 11.27 -10.75 7.56
C LEU A 166 12.69 -10.46 8.05
N GLY A 167 12.91 -10.12 9.33
CA GLY A 167 14.21 -9.76 9.87
C GLY A 167 14.84 -8.53 9.20
N LEU A 168 14.03 -7.61 8.67
CA LEU A 168 14.52 -6.40 8.00
C LEU A 168 14.64 -5.24 9.00
N PRO A 169 15.82 -4.62 9.16
CA PRO A 169 15.98 -3.47 10.04
C PRO A 169 15.16 -2.27 9.54
N TYR A 170 14.46 -1.59 10.44
CA TYR A 170 13.61 -0.45 10.09
C TYR A 170 13.55 0.58 11.21
N ARG A 171 12.98 1.75 10.90
CA ARG A 171 12.57 2.77 11.88
C ARG A 171 11.18 3.28 11.56
N VAL A 172 10.50 3.85 12.57
CA VAL A 172 9.22 4.52 12.42
C VAL A 172 9.43 6.02 12.61
N VAL A 173 8.85 6.82 11.71
CA VAL A 173 8.95 8.28 11.71
C VAL A 173 7.54 8.86 11.75
N THR A 174 7.27 9.78 12.67
CA THR A 174 6.06 10.59 12.62
C THR A 174 6.28 11.75 11.66
N LEU A 175 5.43 11.90 10.64
CA LEU A 175 5.56 12.97 9.67
C LEU A 175 5.23 14.33 10.30
N CYS A 176 5.99 15.36 9.94
CA CYS A 176 5.71 16.73 10.34
C CYS A 176 4.63 17.35 9.43
N SER A 177 4.04 18.47 9.85
CA SER A 177 2.93 19.11 9.12
C SER A 177 3.24 19.48 7.67
N GLY A 178 4.51 19.74 7.35
CA GLY A 178 4.95 20.10 5.99
C GLY A 178 5.07 18.91 5.04
N ASP A 179 5.11 17.68 5.57
CA ASP A 179 5.30 16.44 4.82
C ASP A 179 4.06 15.53 4.85
N LEU A 180 3.00 15.96 5.56
CA LEU A 180 1.73 15.23 5.58
C LEU A 180 1.07 15.21 4.18
N GLY A 181 0.57 14.03 3.81
CA GLY A 181 -0.27 13.87 2.64
C GLY A 181 -1.56 14.67 2.76
N PHE A 182 -2.09 15.13 1.62
CA PHE A 182 -3.22 16.08 1.57
C PHE A 182 -4.47 15.66 2.35
N SER A 183 -4.76 14.37 2.41
CA SER A 183 -5.95 13.84 3.09
C SER A 183 -5.70 13.45 4.56
N SER A 184 -4.44 13.33 4.99
CA SER A 184 -4.09 12.74 6.29
C SER A 184 -4.12 13.77 7.42
N ALA A 185 -4.65 13.38 8.58
CA ALA A 185 -4.56 14.14 9.82
C ALA A 185 -3.28 13.80 10.62
N LYS A 186 -2.86 12.52 10.59
CA LYS A 186 -1.64 12.03 11.22
C LYS A 186 -1.11 10.81 10.47
N THR A 187 0.20 10.79 10.21
CA THR A 187 0.86 9.71 9.48
C THR A 187 2.14 9.26 10.17
N TYR A 188 2.33 7.94 10.19
CA TYR A 188 3.61 7.30 10.48
C TYR A 188 4.17 6.68 9.20
N ASP A 189 5.41 7.02 8.87
CA ASP A 189 6.15 6.31 7.84
C ASP A 189 7.05 5.27 8.50
N ILE A 190 7.05 4.07 7.92
CA ILE A 190 7.98 3.00 8.26
C ILE A 190 9.05 3.01 7.17
N GLU A 191 10.30 3.13 7.58
CA GLU A 191 11.43 3.18 6.67
C GLU A 191 12.35 1.98 6.90
N VAL A 192 12.65 1.22 5.85
CA VAL A 192 13.52 0.05 5.88
C VAL A 192 14.96 0.43 5.54
N TRP A 193 15.93 -0.23 6.16
CA TRP A 193 17.35 -0.04 5.84
C TRP A 193 17.69 -0.59 4.46
N LEU A 194 18.31 0.24 3.62
CA LEU A 194 18.87 -0.18 2.34
C LEU A 194 20.41 0.03 2.34
N PRO A 195 21.20 -1.05 2.44
CA PRO A 195 22.66 -0.99 2.43
C PRO A 195 23.26 -0.15 1.29
N SER A 196 22.74 -0.27 0.07
CA SER A 196 23.28 0.46 -1.09
C SER A 196 23.07 1.98 -1.00
N TYR A 197 22.04 2.40 -0.27
CA TYR A 197 21.75 3.80 0.00
C TYR A 197 22.44 4.32 1.26
N ASN A 198 22.97 3.44 2.10
CA ASN A 198 23.44 3.74 3.45
C ASN A 198 22.42 4.60 4.24
N ALA A 199 21.13 4.28 4.08
CA ALA A 199 20.03 5.06 4.62
C ALA A 199 18.76 4.20 4.79
N TYR A 200 17.88 4.68 5.67
CA TYR A 200 16.50 4.21 5.73
C TYR A 200 15.66 4.84 4.61
N LYS A 201 14.80 4.05 3.98
CA LYS A 201 13.87 4.48 2.92
C LYS A 201 12.46 4.00 3.23
N GLU A 202 11.48 4.86 3.01
CA GLU A 202 10.05 4.56 3.18
C GLU A 202 9.68 3.22 2.51
N ILE A 203 8.99 2.34 3.24
CA ILE A 203 8.42 1.08 2.74
C ILE A 203 6.93 0.97 3.05
N SER A 204 6.45 1.76 4.02
CA SER A 204 5.05 1.92 4.34
C SER A 204 4.77 3.31 4.85
N SER A 205 3.54 3.77 4.61
CA SER A 205 2.96 4.97 5.18
C SER A 205 1.59 4.59 5.75
N CYS A 206 1.38 4.85 7.05
CA CYS A 206 0.17 4.51 7.81
C CYS A 206 -0.49 5.80 8.30
N SER A 207 -1.73 6.05 7.90
CA SER A 207 -2.40 7.33 8.06
C SER A 207 -3.80 7.19 8.68
N ASN A 208 -4.14 8.14 9.55
CA ASN A 208 -5.52 8.40 9.99
C ASN A 208 -6.05 9.64 9.25
N PHE A 209 -7.19 9.50 8.59
CA PHE A 209 -7.81 10.56 7.78
C PHE A 209 -8.92 11.28 8.54
N GLU A 210 -9.18 10.88 9.79
CA GLU A 210 -10.38 11.25 10.54
C GLU A 210 -11.62 11.12 9.64
N ASP A 211 -12.48 12.13 9.59
CA ASP A 211 -13.68 12.11 8.76
C ASP A 211 -13.48 12.64 7.33
N TYR A 212 -12.25 12.93 6.89
CA TYR A 212 -11.98 13.57 5.60
C TYR A 212 -12.55 12.78 4.42
N GLN A 213 -12.16 11.51 4.31
CA GLN A 213 -12.63 10.63 3.23
C GLN A 213 -14.08 10.24 3.43
N ALA A 214 -14.49 9.94 4.67
CA ALA A 214 -15.87 9.62 5.01
C ALA A 214 -16.84 10.74 4.62
N ARG A 215 -16.45 12.01 4.77
CA ARG A 215 -17.26 13.16 4.38
C ARG A 215 -17.44 13.27 2.87
N ARG A 216 -16.38 12.99 2.10
CA ARG A 216 -16.39 13.04 0.63
C ARG A 216 -17.10 11.85 -0.01
N ALA A 217 -16.96 10.68 0.60
CA ALA A 217 -17.61 9.43 0.17
C ALA A 217 -18.93 9.17 0.93
N ASN A 218 -19.40 10.10 1.77
CA ASN A 218 -20.65 10.02 2.52
C ASN A 218 -20.80 8.70 3.33
N ILE A 219 -19.72 8.22 3.92
CA ILE A 219 -19.66 6.97 4.69
C ILE A 219 -20.02 7.26 6.15
N LYS A 220 -21.09 6.66 6.64
CA LYS A 220 -21.61 6.90 8.00
C LYS A 220 -21.78 5.61 8.77
N PHE A 221 -22.03 5.73 10.05
CA PHE A 221 -22.50 4.65 10.91
C PHE A 221 -23.56 5.14 11.88
N ARG A 222 -24.32 4.20 12.45
CA ARG A 222 -25.21 4.44 13.61
C ARG A 222 -25.27 3.18 14.47
N ASP A 223 -25.40 3.35 15.78
CA ASP A 223 -25.56 2.23 16.72
C ASP A 223 -27.00 1.72 16.78
N ASN A 224 -27.95 2.60 16.45
CA ASN A 224 -29.38 2.30 16.47
C ASN A 224 -30.07 2.96 15.27
N PRO A 225 -31.03 2.31 14.60
CA PRO A 225 -31.84 2.92 13.55
C PRO A 225 -32.49 4.27 13.89
N LYS A 226 -32.77 4.53 15.17
CA LYS A 226 -33.38 5.79 15.65
C LYS A 226 -32.38 6.94 15.83
N GLU A 227 -31.08 6.66 15.83
CA GLU A 227 -30.04 7.66 16.01
C GLU A 227 -29.66 8.32 14.69
N LYS A 228 -29.22 9.58 14.78
CA LYS A 228 -28.68 10.31 13.63
C LYS A 228 -27.33 9.68 13.23
N PRO A 229 -27.15 9.26 11.97
CA PRO A 229 -25.88 8.71 11.52
C PRO A 229 -24.72 9.71 11.68
N ARG A 230 -23.57 9.22 12.11
CA ARG A 230 -22.30 9.96 12.25
C ARG A 230 -21.31 9.48 11.20
N LEU A 231 -20.35 10.32 10.82
CA LEU A 231 -19.27 9.90 9.93
C LEU A 231 -18.35 8.90 10.65
N VAL A 232 -17.90 7.88 9.94
CA VAL A 232 -16.79 7.03 10.40
C VAL A 232 -15.47 7.78 10.27
N HIS A 233 -14.43 7.29 10.95
CA HIS A 233 -13.06 7.62 10.57
C HIS A 233 -12.49 6.54 9.67
N THR A 234 -11.70 6.94 8.67
CA THR A 234 -10.99 6.00 7.79
C THR A 234 -9.49 6.02 8.07
N LEU A 235 -8.87 4.86 7.90
CA LEU A 235 -7.43 4.69 8.01
C LEU A 235 -6.94 3.80 6.87
N ASN A 236 -5.71 4.02 6.45
CA ASN A 236 -5.00 3.07 5.60
C ASN A 236 -3.51 3.02 5.92
N GLY A 237 -2.90 1.89 5.61
CA GLY A 237 -1.48 1.66 5.76
C GLY A 237 -0.99 0.70 4.70
N SER A 238 0.22 0.91 4.21
CA SER A 238 0.86 -0.11 3.37
C SER A 238 1.28 -1.28 4.26
N GLY A 239 0.90 -2.51 3.93
CA GLY A 239 1.22 -3.71 4.70
C GLY A 239 1.98 -4.79 3.92
N LEU A 240 2.94 -4.55 3.02
CA LEU A 240 3.74 -3.36 2.72
C LEU A 240 3.79 -3.13 1.19
N ALA A 241 4.56 -2.14 0.73
CA ALA A 241 4.94 -2.04 -0.68
C ALA A 241 5.86 -3.22 -1.07
N VAL A 242 5.39 -4.09 -1.94
CA VAL A 242 6.03 -5.39 -2.27
C VAL A 242 7.36 -5.18 -2.97
N GLY A 243 7.40 -4.36 -4.04
CA GLY A 243 8.64 -4.12 -4.78
C GLY A 243 9.77 -3.49 -3.93
N ARG A 244 9.41 -2.61 -2.99
CA ARG A 244 10.37 -2.06 -2.01
C ARG A 244 10.85 -3.11 -1.02
N THR A 245 9.98 -4.03 -0.62
CA THR A 245 10.37 -5.19 0.20
C THR A 245 11.34 -6.09 -0.56
N VAL A 246 11.06 -6.39 -1.83
CA VAL A 246 11.95 -7.20 -2.65
C VAL A 246 13.34 -6.55 -2.74
N ALA A 247 13.42 -5.24 -2.97
CA ALA A 247 14.70 -4.52 -2.91
C ALA A 247 15.40 -4.69 -1.55
N ALA A 248 14.67 -4.50 -0.44
CA ALA A 248 15.23 -4.65 0.90
C ALA A 248 15.73 -6.08 1.18
N ILE A 249 15.02 -7.12 0.74
CA ILE A 249 15.47 -8.52 0.86
C ILE A 249 16.73 -8.73 0.04
N LEU A 250 16.74 -8.32 -1.23
CA LEU A 250 17.89 -8.50 -2.12
C LEU A 250 19.15 -7.82 -1.57
N GLU A 251 19.02 -6.67 -0.90
CA GLU A 251 20.18 -5.97 -0.36
C GLU A 251 20.61 -6.47 1.03
N ASN A 252 19.67 -6.75 1.94
CA ASN A 252 20.01 -7.14 3.32
C ASN A 252 20.39 -8.62 3.45
N TYR A 253 19.99 -9.46 2.50
CA TYR A 253 20.26 -10.90 2.51
C TYR A 253 21.24 -11.34 1.41
N GLN A 254 21.98 -10.40 0.79
CA GLN A 254 23.01 -10.74 -0.19
C GLN A 254 24.20 -11.46 0.46
N ASN A 255 24.76 -12.43 -0.24
CA ASN A 255 25.98 -13.13 0.11
C ASN A 255 27.14 -12.64 -0.78
N GLU A 256 28.39 -12.90 -0.38
CA GLU A 256 29.58 -12.44 -1.10
C GLU A 256 29.66 -12.94 -2.56
N ASP A 257 29.07 -14.10 -2.85
CA ASP A 257 29.04 -14.70 -4.19
C ASP A 257 27.93 -14.11 -5.11
N GLY A 258 27.16 -13.15 -4.61
CA GLY A 258 26.04 -12.52 -5.32
C GLY A 258 24.71 -13.28 -5.20
N SER A 259 24.69 -14.44 -4.54
CA SER A 259 23.43 -15.11 -4.19
C SER A 259 22.70 -14.35 -3.08
N VAL A 260 21.39 -14.61 -2.93
CA VAL A 260 20.57 -14.01 -1.87
C VAL A 260 19.95 -15.11 -1.03
N THR A 261 20.19 -15.06 0.28
CA THR A 261 19.55 -15.95 1.25
C THR A 261 18.07 -15.60 1.36
N VAL A 262 17.18 -16.58 1.21
CA VAL A 262 15.74 -16.36 1.35
C VAL A 262 15.37 -16.29 2.84
N PRO A 263 14.68 -15.21 3.29
CA PRO A 263 14.17 -15.11 4.66
C PRO A 263 13.35 -16.35 5.04
N GLU A 264 13.52 -16.83 6.26
CA GLU A 264 12.94 -18.12 6.69
C GLU A 264 11.42 -18.20 6.46
N VAL A 265 10.70 -17.15 6.83
CA VAL A 265 9.24 -17.04 6.67
C VAL A 265 8.78 -17.12 5.21
N LEU A 266 9.65 -16.80 4.25
CA LEU A 266 9.36 -16.86 2.82
C LEU A 266 9.68 -18.22 2.20
N ARG A 267 10.47 -19.09 2.85
CA ARG A 267 10.93 -20.36 2.27
C ARG A 267 9.79 -21.29 1.86
N LYS A 268 8.70 -21.31 2.64
CA LYS A 268 7.50 -22.11 2.29
C LYS A 268 6.83 -21.67 0.97
N TYR A 269 6.91 -20.38 0.64
CA TYR A 269 6.40 -19.83 -0.63
C TYR A 269 7.43 -19.94 -1.77
N MET A 270 8.72 -19.78 -1.43
CA MET A 270 9.82 -19.81 -2.38
C MET A 270 10.22 -21.22 -2.80
N GLY A 271 10.00 -22.24 -1.97
CA GLY A 271 10.43 -23.63 -2.23
C GLY A 271 11.95 -23.79 -2.37
N CYS A 272 12.71 -22.78 -1.95
CA CYS A 272 14.17 -22.78 -1.88
C CYS A 272 14.60 -21.86 -0.74
N ASP A 273 15.82 -22.04 -0.28
CA ASP A 273 16.47 -21.28 0.79
C ASP A 273 17.45 -20.22 0.27
N VAL A 274 17.85 -20.31 -1.00
CA VAL A 274 18.76 -19.37 -1.67
C VAL A 274 18.27 -19.06 -3.08
N ILE A 275 18.42 -17.80 -3.50
CA ILE A 275 18.32 -17.35 -4.89
C ILE A 275 19.74 -17.24 -5.44
N LYS A 276 20.06 -18.07 -6.43
CA LYS A 276 21.34 -18.04 -7.15
C LYS A 276 21.27 -17.14 -8.38
#